data_AF-X1GHX1-F1
#
_entry.id   AF-X1GHX1-F1
#
_cell.length_a   1.000
_cell.length_b   1.000
_cell.length_c   1.000
_cell.angle_alpha   90.00
_cell.angle_beta   90.00
_cell.angle_gamma   90.00
#
_symmetry.space_group_name_H-M   'P 1'
#
loop_
_entity.id
_entity.type
_entity.pdbx_description
1 polymer ?
#
loop_
_entity_poly.entity_id
_entity_poly.type
_entity_poly.pdbx_seq_one_letter_code
_entity_poly.pdbx_strand_id
1 'polypeptide(L)'
;MKRKTVNKAIVLSTAAAMAAGSTTIGVLADSVTATSVKKDTIKDQTAVNILKPKSGYTYLSSVASAAKQDNIVTVAYENGEKAQITFLENNLFRFDMEPDGKSDSFKDYATPNNSEETGRIIQQKDDSSEYNKPSPTVEETDGYITISTDSVRLEIDKATSMMKLLNAKTKEVIWEESAPIQYKSGSTIQTLKKQGNENFYGGGTQNGRFVHT
;
A
#
# COMPACT_ATOMS: atom_id res chain seq x y z
N MET A 1 12.33 -40.80 56.49
CA MET A 1 13.29 -39.82 55.94
C MET A 1 12.50 -38.62 55.41
N LYS A 2 12.75 -37.43 55.96
CA LYS A 2 12.06 -36.18 55.64
C LYS A 2 12.80 -35.45 54.52
N ARG A 3 12.10 -34.95 53.50
CA ARG A 3 12.51 -33.74 52.77
C ARG A 3 11.28 -32.84 52.60
N LYS A 4 11.36 -31.66 53.23
CA LYS A 4 10.41 -30.56 53.20
C LYS A 4 10.84 -29.55 52.13
N THR A 5 9.84 -28.97 51.50
CA THR A 5 9.78 -27.87 50.53
C THR A 5 10.43 -26.57 51.01
N VAL A 6 10.98 -25.74 50.09
CA VAL A 6 10.97 -24.24 50.18
C VAL A 6 10.95 -23.60 48.77
N ASN A 7 10.33 -22.41 48.73
CA ASN A 7 9.88 -21.56 47.62
C ASN A 7 10.92 -20.61 46.97
N LYS A 8 10.52 -20.08 45.81
CA LYS A 8 10.73 -18.74 45.18
C LYS A 8 11.74 -17.76 45.82
N ALA A 9 12.54 -17.09 44.98
CA ALA A 9 12.54 -15.62 44.82
C ALA A 9 13.55 -15.11 43.76
N ILE A 10 13.17 -13.99 43.17
CA ILE A 10 13.88 -13.08 42.25
C ILE A 10 15.13 -12.50 42.91
N VAL A 11 16.21 -12.29 42.13
CA VAL A 11 17.33 -11.40 42.52
C VAL A 11 17.42 -10.25 41.53
N LEU A 12 17.35 -9.07 42.11
CA LEU A 12 17.54 -7.73 41.58
C LEU A 12 19.04 -7.38 41.59
N SER A 13 19.42 -6.39 40.78
CA SER A 13 20.25 -5.23 41.16
C SER A 13 21.69 -5.06 40.65
N THR A 14 21.88 -3.85 40.12
CA THR A 14 22.98 -2.86 40.30
C THR A 14 24.35 -3.00 39.62
N ALA A 15 24.52 -2.11 38.64
CA ALA A 15 25.56 -1.08 38.48
C ALA A 15 26.84 -1.15 39.33
N ALA A 16 27.98 -1.03 38.64
CA ALA A 16 29.23 -0.50 39.19
C ALA A 16 29.70 0.68 38.32
N ALA A 17 29.81 1.85 38.94
CA ALA A 17 30.54 3.01 38.47
C ALA A 17 31.80 3.15 39.32
N MET A 18 32.95 3.50 38.72
CA MET A 18 34.08 4.24 39.31
C MET A 18 34.85 4.88 38.14
N ALA A 19 34.78 6.21 37.95
CA ALA A 19 35.60 7.25 38.58
C ALA A 19 37.03 7.30 38.00
N ALA A 20 37.71 8.42 37.80
CA ALA A 20 37.43 9.85 37.69
C ALA A 20 38.77 10.45 37.23
N GLY A 21 38.77 11.50 36.42
CA GLY A 21 40.00 12.16 35.99
C GLY A 21 39.69 13.53 35.40
N SER A 22 39.59 14.51 36.30
CA SER A 22 39.25 15.91 36.06
C SER A 22 40.42 16.69 35.46
N THR A 23 40.16 17.53 34.45
CA THR A 23 40.62 18.94 34.42
C THR A 23 39.61 19.78 33.64
N THR A 24 39.16 20.86 34.27
CA THR A 24 38.36 21.98 33.74
C THR A 24 39.29 22.89 32.90
N ILE A 25 38.93 23.78 31.96
CA ILE A 25 37.92 24.86 31.77
C ILE A 25 38.05 25.19 30.26
N GLY A 26 37.06 25.23 29.38
CA GLY A 26 35.91 26.14 29.29
C GLY A 26 35.80 26.71 27.86
N VAL A 27 34.56 27.00 27.43
CA VAL A 27 34.11 27.80 26.27
C VAL A 27 33.86 27.07 24.92
N LEU A 28 32.60 26.62 24.81
CA LEU A 28 31.58 26.87 23.76
C LEU A 28 31.88 26.67 22.25
N ALA A 29 30.92 25.95 21.65
CA ALA A 29 30.39 25.99 20.29
C ALA A 29 30.85 24.90 19.30
N ASP A 30 29.94 23.94 19.17
CA ASP A 30 29.79 22.90 18.15
C ASP A 30 29.93 23.40 16.70
N SER A 31 30.64 22.62 15.88
CA SER A 31 30.00 21.66 14.96
C SER A 31 31.05 20.95 14.12
N VAL A 32 31.25 19.67 14.41
CA VAL A 32 32.24 18.81 13.74
C VAL A 32 31.69 18.30 12.41
N THR A 33 32.55 18.47 11.42
CA THR A 33 32.52 18.01 10.04
C THR A 33 32.29 16.50 9.85
N ALA A 34 31.66 16.20 8.71
CA ALA A 34 31.42 14.89 8.11
C ALA A 34 32.55 13.86 8.32
N THR A 35 32.16 12.61 8.60
CA THR A 35 33.02 11.45 8.37
C THR A 35 32.25 10.36 7.64
N SER A 36 32.84 9.99 6.50
CA SER A 36 32.52 8.99 5.49
C SER A 36 32.10 7.61 5.99
N VAL A 37 31.01 7.06 5.41
CA VAL A 37 30.71 5.62 5.41
C VAL A 37 31.08 5.02 4.06
N LYS A 38 31.83 3.91 4.11
CA LYS A 38 32.39 3.21 2.95
C LYS A 38 31.32 2.51 2.11
N LYS A 39 31.53 2.63 0.80
CA LYS A 39 30.92 1.95 -0.34
C LYS A 39 31.38 0.48 -0.36
N ASP A 40 30.45 -0.47 -0.23
CA ASP A 40 30.38 -1.69 -1.04
C ASP A 40 29.22 -2.61 -0.61
N THR A 41 28.48 -3.10 -1.61
CA THR A 41 27.34 -4.05 -1.56
C THR A 41 25.94 -3.44 -1.45
N ILE A 42 25.54 -2.65 -2.45
CA ILE A 42 24.13 -2.47 -2.83
C ILE A 42 24.03 -2.52 -4.37
N LYS A 43 23.84 -3.72 -4.92
CA LYS A 43 23.14 -3.95 -6.19
C LYS A 43 21.88 -4.70 -5.76
N ASP A 44 20.86 -4.02 -5.27
CA ASP A 44 19.74 -3.56 -6.09
C ASP A 44 18.80 -2.73 -5.19
N GLN A 45 19.04 -1.43 -5.10
CA GLN A 45 18.15 -0.46 -4.43
C GLN A 45 17.86 0.73 -5.34
N THR A 46 18.06 0.55 -6.65
CA THR A 46 18.11 1.66 -7.62
C THR A 46 16.76 1.91 -8.30
N ALA A 47 15.74 1.07 -8.09
CA ALA A 47 14.44 1.22 -8.77
C ALA A 47 13.40 2.03 -7.98
N VAL A 48 13.48 2.13 -6.65
CA VAL A 48 12.46 2.85 -5.84
C VAL A 48 12.80 4.34 -5.64
N ASN A 49 14.00 4.77 -6.02
CA ASN A 49 14.50 6.13 -5.71
C ASN A 49 14.39 7.15 -6.87
N ILE A 50 13.51 6.95 -7.87
CA ILE A 50 13.54 7.79 -9.09
C ILE A 50 12.29 8.68 -9.29
N LEU A 51 11.19 8.47 -8.56
CA LEU A 51 10.05 9.40 -8.64
C LEU A 51 9.82 10.00 -7.25
N LYS A 52 9.97 11.31 -7.15
CA LYS A 52 9.42 12.07 -6.02
C LYS A 52 7.93 12.27 -6.27
N PRO A 53 7.08 12.22 -5.24
CA PRO A 53 5.68 12.51 -5.44
C PRO A 53 5.54 13.95 -5.96
N LYS A 54 4.46 14.20 -6.70
CA LYS A 54 4.09 15.55 -7.12
C LYS A 54 4.05 16.45 -5.88
N SER A 55 4.43 17.72 -6.04
CA SER A 55 4.47 18.67 -4.93
C SER A 55 3.18 18.66 -4.11
N GLY A 56 3.31 18.42 -2.80
CA GLY A 56 2.19 18.33 -1.85
C GLY A 56 1.45 16.98 -1.81
N TYR A 57 1.90 15.97 -2.56
CA TYR A 57 1.41 14.59 -2.48
C TYR A 57 2.38 13.71 -1.69
N THR A 58 1.85 12.63 -1.13
CA THR A 58 2.62 11.48 -0.66
C THR A 58 2.32 10.27 -1.54
N TYR A 59 3.18 9.26 -1.48
CA TYR A 59 2.90 7.94 -2.05
C TYR A 59 2.10 7.08 -1.08
N LEU A 60 1.30 6.17 -1.63
CA LEU A 60 0.88 4.97 -0.93
C LEU A 60 2.12 4.21 -0.49
N SER A 61 2.20 3.90 0.82
CA SER A 61 3.39 3.30 1.41
C SER A 61 3.57 1.83 1.00
N SER A 62 4.71 1.23 1.35
CA SER A 62 4.97 -0.19 1.10
C SER A 62 3.93 -1.09 1.78
N VAL A 63 3.73 -2.28 1.24
CA VAL A 63 2.75 -3.24 1.76
C VAL A 63 3.29 -3.94 3.00
N ALA A 64 2.53 -3.87 4.09
CA ALA A 64 2.82 -4.57 5.34
C ALA A 64 2.22 -5.99 5.36
N SER A 65 0.97 -6.15 4.88
CA SER A 65 0.29 -7.45 4.86
C SER A 65 -0.92 -7.46 3.94
N ALA A 66 -1.39 -8.67 3.58
CA ALA A 66 -2.70 -8.88 2.96
C ALA A 66 -3.50 -9.94 3.71
N ALA A 67 -4.81 -9.70 3.87
CA ALA A 67 -5.73 -10.62 4.50
C ALA A 67 -6.97 -10.80 3.61
N LYS A 68 -7.31 -12.05 3.31
CA LYS A 68 -8.52 -12.40 2.56
C LYS A 68 -9.67 -12.72 3.51
N GLN A 69 -10.84 -12.16 3.21
CA GLN A 69 -12.12 -12.60 3.73
C GLN A 69 -13.09 -12.72 2.56
N ASP A 70 -13.53 -13.96 2.26
CA ASP A 70 -14.42 -14.26 1.14
C ASP A 70 -13.92 -13.73 -0.22
N ASN A 71 -14.63 -12.77 -0.81
CA ASN A 71 -14.31 -12.11 -2.08
C ASN A 71 -13.55 -10.78 -1.91
N ILE A 72 -13.18 -10.43 -0.68
CA ILE A 72 -12.50 -9.19 -0.32
C ILE A 72 -11.09 -9.50 0.14
N VAL A 73 -10.10 -8.81 -0.43
CA VAL A 73 -8.72 -8.82 0.06
C VAL A 73 -8.42 -7.45 0.63
N THR A 74 -8.13 -7.39 1.92
CA THR A 74 -7.66 -6.17 2.59
C THR A 74 -6.14 -6.14 2.57
N VAL A 75 -5.56 -5.10 1.98
CA VAL A 75 -4.13 -4.82 1.98
C VAL A 75 -3.85 -3.72 2.99
N ALA A 76 -2.96 -3.97 3.95
CA ALA A 76 -2.49 -2.98 4.90
C ALA A 76 -1.10 -2.49 4.52
N TYR A 77 -0.87 -1.19 4.63
CA TYR A 77 0.38 -0.55 4.26
C TYR A 77 1.11 -0.01 5.51
N GLU A 78 2.43 0.18 5.41
CA GLU A 78 3.31 0.48 6.55
C GLU A 78 2.96 1.80 7.27
N ASN A 79 2.45 2.82 6.55
CA ASN A 79 2.08 4.11 7.14
C ASN A 79 0.62 4.13 7.64
N GLY A 80 -0.05 2.97 7.68
CA GLY A 80 -1.39 2.82 8.23
C GLY A 80 -2.53 2.97 7.22
N GLU A 81 -2.23 3.27 5.95
CA GLU A 81 -3.24 3.19 4.89
C GLU A 81 -3.78 1.76 4.77
N LYS A 82 -5.00 1.61 4.27
CA LYS A 82 -5.54 0.31 3.87
C LYS A 82 -6.24 0.41 2.53
N ALA A 83 -6.20 -0.68 1.79
CA ALA A 83 -7.04 -0.86 0.61
C ALA A 83 -7.89 -2.12 0.72
N GLN A 84 -9.13 -2.05 0.23
CA GLN A 84 -9.99 -3.20 0.01
C GLN A 84 -10.07 -3.47 -1.50
N ILE A 85 -9.81 -4.72 -1.86
CA ILE A 85 -9.94 -5.24 -3.22
C ILE A 85 -11.12 -6.19 -3.21
N THR A 86 -12.28 -5.71 -3.65
CA THR A 86 -13.55 -6.44 -3.62
C THR A 86 -13.85 -7.00 -5.00
N PHE A 87 -13.76 -8.31 -5.17
CA PHE A 87 -14.10 -8.98 -6.42
C PHE A 87 -15.62 -9.15 -6.52
N LEU A 88 -16.21 -8.51 -7.53
CA LEU A 88 -17.63 -8.60 -7.85
C LEU A 88 -17.86 -9.74 -8.86
N GLU A 89 -16.98 -9.84 -9.85
CA GLU A 89 -16.92 -10.89 -10.86
C GLU A 89 -15.47 -11.36 -11.05
N ASN A 90 -15.27 -12.46 -11.79
CA ASN A 90 -13.91 -12.95 -12.05
C ASN A 90 -13.04 -11.90 -12.77
N ASN A 91 -13.64 -10.98 -13.53
CA ASN A 91 -12.96 -9.91 -14.25
C ASN A 91 -13.38 -8.50 -13.83
N LEU A 92 -14.10 -8.35 -12.71
CA LEU A 92 -14.55 -7.07 -12.18
C LEU A 92 -14.25 -7.00 -10.68
N PHE A 93 -13.44 -6.03 -10.28
CA PHE A 93 -13.17 -5.74 -8.88
C PHE A 93 -13.15 -4.24 -8.62
N ARG A 94 -13.49 -3.85 -7.39
CA ARG A 94 -13.29 -2.50 -6.86
C ARG A 94 -11.97 -2.48 -6.10
N PHE A 95 -11.13 -1.50 -6.38
CA PHE A 95 -10.00 -1.11 -5.53
C PHE A 95 -10.40 0.16 -4.79
N ASP A 96 -10.48 0.08 -3.46
CA ASP A 96 -10.82 1.21 -2.59
C ASP A 96 -9.69 1.43 -1.59
N MET A 97 -9.08 2.62 -1.56
CA MET A 97 -7.94 2.94 -0.70
C MET A 97 -8.28 4.09 0.24
N GLU A 98 -8.17 3.84 1.53
CA GLU A 98 -8.47 4.78 2.59
C GLU A 98 -7.18 5.20 3.32
N PRO A 99 -6.77 6.47 3.22
CA PRO A 99 -5.54 6.97 3.83
C PRO A 99 -5.46 6.81 5.35
N ASP A 100 -6.60 6.77 6.04
CA ASP A 100 -6.63 6.62 7.50
C ASP A 100 -6.76 5.17 7.97
N GLY A 101 -6.94 4.22 7.02
CA GLY A 101 -7.03 2.79 7.28
C GLY A 101 -8.19 2.35 8.19
N LYS A 102 -9.16 3.23 8.46
CA LYS A 102 -10.29 2.93 9.34
C LYS A 102 -11.39 2.20 8.58
N SER A 103 -12.00 1.22 9.23
CA SER A 103 -13.07 0.42 8.62
C SER A 103 -14.27 1.28 8.19
N ASP A 104 -14.63 2.31 8.98
CA ASP A 104 -15.78 3.19 8.68
C ASP A 104 -15.54 4.15 7.50
N SER A 105 -14.29 4.24 7.01
CA SER A 105 -13.96 5.03 5.83
C SER A 105 -14.35 4.32 4.53
N PHE A 106 -14.35 2.99 4.51
CA PHE A 106 -14.79 2.16 3.38
C PHE A 106 -16.30 2.21 3.23
N LYS A 107 -16.78 3.21 2.47
CA LYS A 107 -18.21 3.45 2.25
C LYS A 107 -18.70 2.78 0.98
N ASP A 108 -19.93 2.28 1.02
CA ASP A 108 -20.63 1.77 -0.18
C ASP A 108 -20.69 2.81 -1.29
N TYR A 109 -20.84 4.09 -0.93
CA TYR A 109 -21.03 5.20 -1.85
C TYR A 109 -20.15 6.40 -1.51
N ALA A 110 -19.71 7.10 -2.54
CA ALA A 110 -19.06 8.40 -2.40
C ALA A 110 -20.02 9.42 -1.78
N THR A 111 -19.45 10.34 -0.97
CA THR A 111 -20.19 11.48 -0.44
C THR A 111 -20.58 12.42 -1.58
N PRO A 112 -21.88 12.72 -1.80
CA PRO A 112 -22.31 13.66 -2.81
C PRO A 112 -21.92 15.11 -2.45
N ASN A 113 -21.96 16.00 -3.43
CA ASN A 113 -21.68 17.42 -3.19
C ASN A 113 -22.78 18.09 -2.35
N ASN A 114 -24.02 17.62 -2.49
CA ASN A 114 -25.15 18.00 -1.64
C ASN A 114 -25.75 16.74 -1.00
N SER A 115 -25.97 16.77 0.32
CA SER A 115 -26.52 15.64 1.09
C SER A 115 -27.94 15.22 0.67
N GLU A 116 -28.68 16.10 0.00
CA GLU A 116 -30.02 15.78 -0.54
C GLU A 116 -29.95 14.95 -1.84
N GLU A 117 -28.78 14.83 -2.48
CA GLU A 117 -28.62 14.07 -3.72
C GLU A 117 -28.63 12.55 -3.45
N THR A 118 -29.67 11.89 -3.97
CA THR A 118 -29.87 10.44 -3.83
C THR A 118 -29.34 9.63 -5.01
N GLY A 119 -28.91 10.29 -6.08
CA GLY A 119 -28.27 9.64 -7.23
C GLY A 119 -27.00 8.89 -6.82
N ARG A 120 -26.73 7.75 -7.46
CA ARG A 120 -25.54 6.91 -7.23
C ARG A 120 -24.89 6.59 -8.56
N ILE A 121 -23.55 6.50 -8.55
CA ILE A 121 -22.77 6.11 -9.74
C ILE A 121 -23.00 4.62 -10.03
N ILE A 122 -22.89 3.77 -9.02
CA ILE A 122 -23.19 2.35 -9.11
C ILE A 122 -24.67 2.11 -8.80
N GLN A 123 -25.33 1.30 -9.63
CA GLN A 123 -26.73 0.91 -9.42
C GLN A 123 -26.86 -0.14 -8.31
N GLN A 124 -25.91 -1.09 -8.25
CA GLN A 124 -25.87 -2.19 -7.30
C GLN A 124 -24.69 -1.99 -6.34
N LYS A 125 -24.91 -2.26 -5.05
CA LYS A 125 -23.84 -2.30 -4.03
C LYS A 125 -22.94 -3.51 -4.25
N ASP A 126 -21.74 -3.45 -3.70
CA ASP A 126 -20.73 -4.50 -3.84
C ASP A 126 -21.18 -5.84 -3.23
N ASP A 127 -22.05 -5.83 -2.21
CA ASP A 127 -22.62 -7.02 -1.56
C ASP A 127 -23.88 -7.57 -2.25
N SER A 128 -24.39 -6.89 -3.28
CA SER A 128 -25.63 -7.25 -4.00
C SER A 128 -25.61 -8.69 -4.51
N SER A 129 -26.77 -9.34 -4.51
CA SER A 129 -26.96 -10.70 -5.05
C SER A 129 -26.84 -10.76 -6.59
N GLU A 130 -26.81 -9.61 -7.26
CA GLU A 130 -26.58 -9.52 -8.71
C GLU A 130 -25.13 -9.91 -9.11
N TYR A 131 -24.19 -9.85 -8.16
CA TYR A 131 -22.79 -10.20 -8.38
C TYR A 131 -22.47 -11.62 -7.89
N ASN A 132 -21.65 -12.35 -8.67
CA ASN A 132 -21.24 -13.71 -8.31
C ASN A 132 -20.24 -13.76 -7.13
N LYS A 133 -19.50 -12.68 -6.89
CA LYS A 133 -18.55 -12.52 -5.77
C LYS A 133 -17.58 -13.71 -5.64
N PRO A 134 -16.73 -13.99 -6.66
CA PRO A 134 -15.80 -15.10 -6.61
C PRO A 134 -14.81 -14.92 -5.45
N SER A 135 -14.41 -16.02 -4.80
CA SER A 135 -13.34 -15.96 -3.80
C SER A 135 -11.98 -16.07 -4.50
N PRO A 136 -11.14 -15.00 -4.48
CA PRO A 136 -9.83 -15.06 -5.09
C PRO A 136 -8.88 -15.95 -4.28
N THR A 137 -7.81 -16.42 -4.93
CA THR A 137 -6.63 -16.94 -4.22
C THR A 137 -5.70 -15.78 -3.89
N VAL A 138 -4.98 -15.88 -2.77
CA VAL A 138 -3.95 -14.93 -2.36
C VAL A 138 -2.67 -15.71 -2.09
N GLU A 139 -1.61 -15.36 -2.80
CA GLU A 139 -0.27 -15.89 -2.63
C GLU A 139 0.66 -14.75 -2.23
N GLU A 140 1.43 -14.97 -1.16
CA GLU A 140 2.38 -13.97 -0.67
C GLU A 140 3.80 -14.54 -0.75
N THR A 141 4.70 -13.70 -1.28
CA THR A 141 6.15 -13.94 -1.34
C THR A 141 6.87 -12.75 -0.72
N ASP A 142 8.19 -12.83 -0.58
CA ASP A 142 8.98 -11.71 -0.04
C ASP A 142 8.81 -10.42 -0.86
N GLY A 143 8.66 -10.52 -2.19
CA GLY A 143 8.56 -9.37 -3.09
C GLY A 143 7.13 -8.95 -3.46
N TYR A 144 6.19 -9.88 -3.51
CA TYR A 144 4.87 -9.65 -4.11
C TYR A 144 3.74 -10.29 -3.32
N ILE A 145 2.58 -9.63 -3.36
CA ILE A 145 1.28 -10.26 -3.15
C ILE A 145 0.64 -10.50 -4.51
N THR A 146 0.16 -11.70 -4.75
CA THR A 146 -0.60 -12.04 -5.95
C THR A 146 -2.02 -12.43 -5.56
N ILE A 147 -3.01 -11.77 -6.17
CA ILE A 147 -4.43 -12.05 -6.00
C ILE A 147 -4.98 -12.54 -7.33
N SER A 148 -5.54 -13.76 -7.39
CA SER A 148 -5.98 -14.37 -8.65
C SER A 148 -7.43 -14.83 -8.62
N THR A 149 -8.09 -14.71 -9.77
CA THR A 149 -9.37 -15.33 -10.12
C THR A 149 -9.17 -16.19 -11.38
N ASP A 150 -10.25 -16.79 -11.90
CA ASP A 150 -10.21 -17.52 -13.17
C ASP A 150 -9.89 -16.64 -14.40
N SER A 151 -10.06 -15.31 -14.28
CA SER A 151 -9.91 -14.38 -15.41
C SER A 151 -8.73 -13.42 -15.25
N VAL A 152 -8.39 -13.02 -14.03
CA VAL A 152 -7.32 -12.02 -13.79
C VAL A 152 -6.34 -12.47 -12.72
N ARG A 153 -5.12 -11.95 -12.83
CA ARG A 153 -4.06 -12.06 -11.82
C ARG A 153 -3.56 -10.64 -11.52
N LEU A 154 -3.81 -10.15 -10.33
CA LEU A 154 -3.32 -8.87 -9.83
C LEU A 154 -2.07 -9.10 -8.99
N GLU A 155 -0.96 -8.50 -9.41
CA GLU A 155 0.32 -8.52 -8.69
C GLU A 155 0.54 -7.16 -8.05
N ILE A 156 0.91 -7.17 -6.77
CA ILE A 156 1.22 -5.98 -5.97
C ILE A 156 2.66 -6.13 -5.45
N ASP A 157 3.55 -5.25 -5.89
CA ASP A 157 4.92 -5.19 -5.39
C ASP A 157 4.92 -4.65 -3.95
N LYS A 158 5.48 -5.41 -3.01
CA LYS A 158 5.42 -5.06 -1.58
C LYS A 158 6.27 -3.82 -1.26
N ALA A 159 7.39 -3.62 -1.95
CA ALA A 159 8.30 -2.50 -1.66
C ALA A 159 7.73 -1.16 -2.15
N THR A 160 7.00 -1.17 -3.27
CA THR A 160 6.54 0.04 -3.96
C THR A 160 5.04 0.27 -3.90
N SER A 161 4.25 -0.74 -3.53
CA SER A 161 2.78 -0.82 -3.66
C SER A 161 2.25 -0.80 -5.10
N MET A 162 3.14 -0.80 -6.10
CA MET A 162 2.73 -0.72 -7.49
C MET A 162 2.00 -1.98 -7.93
N MET A 163 0.93 -1.77 -8.71
CA MET A 163 0.06 -2.82 -9.19
C MET A 163 0.26 -3.14 -10.67
N LYS A 164 0.07 -4.42 -10.99
CA LYS A 164 0.08 -4.95 -12.35
C LYS A 164 -1.03 -5.98 -12.52
N LEU A 165 -1.89 -5.78 -13.51
CA LEU A 165 -2.98 -6.70 -13.81
C LEU A 165 -2.68 -7.50 -15.07
N LEU A 166 -2.79 -8.81 -14.98
CA LEU A 166 -2.61 -9.74 -16.08
C LEU A 166 -3.90 -10.50 -16.37
N ASN A 167 -4.09 -10.88 -17.63
CA ASN A 167 -5.04 -11.92 -17.99
C ASN A 167 -4.55 -13.26 -17.43
N ALA A 168 -5.37 -13.94 -16.62
CA ALA A 168 -4.95 -15.17 -15.95
C ALA A 168 -4.61 -16.31 -16.92
N LYS A 169 -5.24 -16.34 -18.10
CA LYS A 169 -5.08 -17.38 -19.12
C LYS A 169 -3.91 -17.10 -20.06
N THR A 170 -3.89 -15.91 -20.68
CA THR A 170 -2.88 -15.56 -21.69
C THR A 170 -1.58 -15.03 -21.08
N LYS A 171 -1.61 -14.63 -19.81
CA LYS A 171 -0.50 -13.95 -19.10
C LYS A 171 -0.13 -12.60 -19.73
N GLU A 172 -0.97 -12.06 -20.60
CA GLU A 172 -0.79 -10.72 -21.15
C GLU A 172 -1.07 -9.67 -20.08
N VAL A 173 -0.25 -8.61 -20.09
CA VAL A 173 -0.43 -7.46 -19.21
C VAL A 173 -1.60 -6.63 -19.72
N ILE A 174 -2.64 -6.48 -18.90
CA ILE A 174 -3.80 -5.64 -19.19
C ILE A 174 -3.47 -4.19 -18.88
N TRP A 175 -2.86 -3.94 -17.72
CA TRP A 175 -2.29 -2.64 -17.36
C TRP A 175 -1.21 -2.84 -16.29
N GLU A 176 -0.28 -1.88 -16.21
CA GLU A 176 0.74 -1.81 -15.16
C GLU A 176 0.98 -0.35 -14.75
N GLU A 177 1.16 -0.12 -13.45
CA GLU A 177 1.54 1.19 -12.94
C GLU A 177 2.99 1.52 -13.32
N SER A 178 3.28 2.82 -13.50
CA SER A 178 4.64 3.35 -13.72
C SER A 178 5.12 4.23 -12.56
N ALA A 179 4.26 4.50 -11.58
CA ALA A 179 4.58 5.12 -10.31
C ALA A 179 3.57 4.64 -9.25
N PRO A 180 3.93 4.58 -7.96
CA PRO A 180 2.97 4.31 -6.88
C PRO A 180 1.83 5.32 -6.89
N ILE A 181 0.65 4.89 -6.41
CA ILE A 181 -0.49 5.79 -6.20
C ILE A 181 -0.03 6.97 -5.34
N GLN A 182 -0.39 8.18 -5.76
CA GLN A 182 -0.11 9.40 -5.03
C GLN A 182 -1.40 9.99 -4.50
N TYR A 183 -1.38 10.48 -3.26
CA TYR A 183 -2.55 11.12 -2.69
C TYR A 183 -2.19 12.32 -1.81
N LYS A 184 -3.20 13.16 -1.64
CA LYS A 184 -3.30 14.22 -0.63
C LYS A 184 -4.77 14.41 -0.30
N SER A 185 -5.09 15.29 0.65
CA SER A 185 -6.49 15.63 0.93
C SER A 185 -7.23 16.07 -0.33
N GLY A 186 -8.31 15.36 -0.67
CA GLY A 186 -9.20 15.64 -1.81
C GLY A 186 -8.62 15.35 -3.20
N SER A 187 -7.48 14.65 -3.32
CA SER A 187 -6.92 14.32 -4.64
C SER A 187 -6.05 13.07 -4.61
N THR A 188 -6.31 12.18 -5.58
CA THR A 188 -5.54 10.96 -5.83
C THR A 188 -5.08 10.94 -7.29
N ILE A 189 -3.89 10.40 -7.54
CA ILE A 189 -3.31 10.23 -8.87
C ILE A 189 -2.84 8.78 -9.01
N GLN A 190 -3.37 8.10 -10.02
CA GLN A 190 -2.87 6.81 -10.51
C GLN A 190 -2.12 7.03 -11.82
N THR A 191 -0.93 6.43 -11.97
CA THR A 191 -0.09 6.63 -13.16
C THR A 191 0.14 5.28 -13.84
N LEU A 192 -0.54 5.07 -14.96
CA LEU A 192 -0.43 3.84 -15.76
C LEU A 192 0.59 3.99 -16.88
N LYS A 193 1.30 2.91 -17.18
CA LYS A 193 2.16 2.84 -18.36
C LYS A 193 1.31 2.65 -19.61
N LYS A 194 1.41 3.59 -20.55
CA LYS A 194 0.82 3.45 -21.88
C LYS A 194 1.64 2.46 -22.72
N GLN A 195 0.99 1.45 -23.29
CA GLN A 195 1.63 0.50 -24.19
C GLN A 195 1.65 1.04 -25.64
N GLY A 196 2.51 0.44 -26.47
CA GLY A 196 2.52 0.69 -27.92
C GLY A 196 1.18 0.29 -28.54
N ASN A 197 0.64 1.13 -29.41
CA ASN A 197 -0.67 0.94 -30.07
C ASN A 197 -1.90 0.91 -29.14
N GLU A 198 -1.74 1.24 -27.86
CA GLU A 198 -2.87 1.44 -26.96
C GLU A 198 -3.56 2.77 -27.27
N ASN A 199 -4.89 2.72 -27.39
CA ASN A 199 -5.76 3.88 -27.63
C ASN A 199 -6.76 4.00 -26.47
N PHE A 200 -7.05 5.21 -26.03
CA PHE A 200 -8.03 5.50 -24.98
C PHE A 200 -9.23 6.24 -25.55
N TYR A 201 -10.42 5.83 -25.11
CA TYR A 201 -11.72 6.37 -25.52
C TYR A 201 -12.54 6.71 -24.27
N GLY A 202 -13.60 7.51 -24.44
CA GLY A 202 -14.54 7.85 -23.36
C GLY A 202 -14.35 9.26 -22.81
N GLY A 203 -14.55 9.42 -21.50
CA GLY A 203 -14.58 10.73 -20.83
C GLY A 203 -15.89 11.51 -21.04
N GLY A 204 -16.96 10.84 -21.47
CA GLY A 204 -18.26 11.45 -21.79
C GLY A 204 -18.24 12.24 -23.10
N THR A 205 -19.08 13.27 -23.19
CA THR A 205 -19.13 14.15 -24.37
C THR A 205 -17.89 15.04 -24.42
N GLN A 206 -16.96 14.72 -25.33
CA GLN A 206 -15.72 15.47 -25.56
C GLN A 206 -15.80 16.17 -26.93
N ASN A 207 -16.15 17.46 -26.92
CA ASN A 207 -16.47 18.26 -28.12
C ASN A 207 -15.39 18.15 -29.22
N GLY A 208 -15.63 17.30 -30.22
CA GLY A 208 -14.78 17.11 -31.40
C GLY A 208 -13.61 16.11 -31.26
N ARG A 209 -13.52 15.35 -30.16
CA ARG A 209 -12.42 14.38 -29.91
C ARG A 209 -12.99 12.99 -29.59
N PHE A 210 -12.57 11.98 -30.34
CA PHE A 210 -13.01 10.59 -30.14
C PHE A 210 -11.91 9.66 -29.63
N VAL A 211 -10.65 9.88 -30.02
CA VAL A 211 -9.45 9.18 -29.50
C VAL A 211 -8.66 10.18 -28.66
N HIS A 212 -8.19 9.75 -27.48
CA HIS A 212 -7.51 10.61 -26.50
C HIS A 212 -6.05 10.22 -26.23
N THR A 213 -5.41 9.59 -27.20
CA THR A 213 -3.99 9.19 -27.15
C THR A 213 -3.12 9.94 -28.12
#